data_AF-A5DK90-F1
#
_entry.id   AF-A5DK90-F1
#
_cell.length_a   1.000
_cell.length_b   1.000
_cell.length_c   1.000
_cell.angle_alpha   90.00
_cell.angle_beta   90.00
_cell.angle_gamma   90.00
#
_symmetry.space_group_name_H-M   'P 1'
#
loop_
_entity.id
_entity.type
_entity.pdbx_description
1 polymer ?
#
loop_
_entity_poly.entity_id
_entity_poly.type
_entity_poly.pdbx_seq_one_letter_code
_entity_poly.pdbx_strand_id
1 'polypeptide(L)'
;MKTYKVGDIVDIKANGSIQKGMPHKYYHGKTGVVYNVTKSSVGVIIHKIVGNRYLEKRVNLRVEHVKHSACRQEFLNRVKTNAAKKREAKAKGETVFLKRQPAKPREARIVKTVDNVPQTLAPVPYETFI
;
A
#
# COMPACT_ATOMS: atom_id res chain seq x y z
N MET A 1 21.74 -5.68 0.70
CA MET A 1 21.76 -4.47 -0.17
C MET A 1 20.47 -4.44 -0.99
N LYS A 2 19.75 -3.31 -1.08
CA LYS A 2 18.52 -3.22 -1.90
C LYS A 2 18.90 -2.85 -3.33
N THR A 3 18.34 -3.55 -4.32
CA THR A 3 18.57 -3.29 -5.74
C THR A 3 17.41 -2.49 -6.31
N TYR A 4 17.67 -1.42 -7.06
CA TYR A 4 16.65 -0.63 -7.74
C TYR A 4 16.82 -0.73 -9.25
N LYS A 5 15.72 -0.88 -9.98
CA LYS A 5 15.68 -0.89 -11.45
C LYS A 5 14.78 0.22 -11.96
N VAL A 6 14.97 0.58 -13.22
CA VAL A 6 14.07 1.52 -13.92
C VAL A 6 12.67 0.91 -13.98
N GLY A 7 11.66 1.72 -13.63
CA GLY A 7 10.25 1.30 -13.54
C GLY A 7 9.81 0.80 -12.16
N ASP A 8 10.72 0.64 -11.19
CA ASP A 8 10.34 0.28 -9.83
C ASP A 8 9.57 1.42 -9.14
N ILE A 9 8.56 1.05 -8.35
CA ILE A 9 7.78 1.99 -7.54
C ILE A 9 8.44 2.11 -6.17
N VAL A 10 8.80 3.34 -5.82
CA VAL A 10 9.54 3.62 -4.60
C VAL A 10 8.87 4.71 -3.77
N ASP A 11 8.94 4.54 -2.45
CA ASP A 11 8.53 5.56 -1.49
C ASP A 11 9.75 6.33 -0.98
N ILE A 12 9.56 7.63 -0.78
CA ILE A 12 10.61 8.55 -0.34
C ILE A 12 10.42 8.82 1.14
N LYS A 13 11.42 8.45 1.94
CA LYS A 13 11.49 8.74 3.37
C LYS A 13 12.88 9.26 3.70
N ALA A 14 12.97 10.56 3.97
CA ALA A 14 14.24 11.19 4.34
C ALA A 14 14.84 10.55 5.59
N ASN A 15 16.16 10.41 5.61
CA ASN A 15 16.95 9.94 6.74
C ASN A 15 17.83 11.11 7.18
N GLY A 16 17.60 11.64 8.38
CA GLY A 16 18.32 12.82 8.89
C GLY A 16 19.82 12.60 9.11
N SER A 17 20.24 11.34 9.31
CA SER A 17 21.66 11.00 9.52
C SER A 17 22.51 11.14 8.25
N ILE A 18 21.88 11.16 7.07
CA ILE A 18 22.55 11.29 5.77
C ILE A 18 22.11 12.58 5.10
N GLN A 19 23.02 13.56 5.00
CA GLN A 19 22.68 14.88 4.47
C GLN A 19 22.76 14.95 2.93
N LYS A 20 23.63 14.13 2.33
CA LYS A 20 23.86 14.13 0.87
C LYS A 20 22.70 13.46 0.14
N GLY A 21 22.23 14.06 -0.95
CA GLY A 21 21.15 13.50 -1.77
C GLY A 21 19.79 13.45 -1.07
N MET A 22 19.62 14.25 -0.01
CA MET A 22 18.39 14.33 0.76
C MET A 22 17.25 14.94 -0.08
N PRO A 23 16.03 14.37 -0.03
CA PRO A 23 14.86 14.98 -0.67
C PRO A 23 14.48 16.29 0.00
N HIS A 24 13.99 17.26 -0.78
CA HIS A 24 13.25 18.40 -0.21
C HIS A 24 12.02 17.92 0.57
N LYS A 25 11.66 18.60 1.68
CA LYS A 25 10.57 18.22 2.59
C LYS A 25 9.24 17.89 1.89
N TYR A 26 8.94 18.57 0.79
CA TYR A 26 7.74 18.32 -0.02
C TYR A 26 7.62 16.87 -0.51
N TYR A 27 8.74 16.22 -0.83
CA TYR A 27 8.78 14.87 -1.36
C TYR A 27 8.80 13.79 -0.26
N HIS A 28 8.89 14.19 1.02
CA HIS A 28 8.82 13.24 2.11
C HIS A 28 7.43 12.57 2.15
N GLY A 29 7.40 11.24 2.23
CA GLY A 29 6.16 10.46 2.21
C GLY A 29 5.50 10.38 0.83
N LYS A 30 6.15 10.86 -0.24
CA LYS A 30 5.65 10.71 -1.62
C LYS A 30 6.16 9.41 -2.22
N THR A 31 5.35 8.84 -3.11
CA THR A 31 5.69 7.68 -3.92
C THR A 31 5.95 8.13 -5.36
N GLY A 32 6.91 7.53 -6.02
CA GLY A 32 7.28 7.83 -7.39
C GLY A 32 7.81 6.60 -8.13
N VAL A 33 8.20 6.82 -9.38
CA VAL A 33 8.74 5.77 -10.25
C VAL A 33 10.19 6.06 -10.56
N VAL A 34 11.04 5.03 -10.49
CA VAL A 34 12.45 5.15 -10.85
C VAL A 34 12.60 5.32 -12.35
N TYR A 35 13.27 6.38 -12.79
CA TYR A 35 13.58 6.62 -14.20
C TYR A 35 15.06 6.43 -14.54
N ASN A 36 15.95 6.62 -13.56
CA ASN A 36 17.39 6.50 -13.74
C ASN A 36 18.04 5.88 -12.49
N VAL A 37 19.14 5.16 -12.67
CA VAL A 37 19.90 4.54 -11.60
C VAL A 37 21.37 4.92 -11.77
N THR A 38 21.99 5.45 -10.71
CA THR A 38 23.39 5.84 -10.68
C THR A 38 24.13 5.09 -9.57
N LYS A 39 25.44 5.30 -9.43
CA LYS A 39 26.30 4.58 -8.45
C LYS A 39 25.77 4.59 -7.02
N SER A 40 25.23 5.72 -6.54
CA SER A 40 24.78 5.90 -5.14
C SER A 40 23.35 6.44 -5.00
N SER A 41 22.74 6.82 -6.12
CA SER A 41 21.46 7.53 -6.13
C SER A 41 20.54 6.97 -7.19
N VAL A 42 19.25 7.21 -6.98
CA VAL A 42 18.16 6.82 -7.85
C VAL A 42 17.43 8.09 -8.28
N GLY A 43 17.20 8.23 -9.58
CA GLY A 43 16.35 9.27 -10.14
C GLY A 43 14.90 8.83 -10.06
N VAL A 44 14.05 9.61 -9.39
CA VAL A 44 12.63 9.32 -9.19
C VAL A 44 11.77 10.41 -9.85
N ILE A 45 10.80 9.97 -10.65
CA ILE A 45 9.73 10.81 -11.19
C ILE A 45 8.59 10.87 -10.17
N ILE A 46 8.15 12.08 -9.85
CA ILE A 46 7.06 12.37 -8.91
C ILE A 46 6.15 13.43 -9.54
N HIS A 47 4.83 13.26 -9.41
CA HIS A 47 3.88 14.30 -9.78
C HIS A 47 3.65 15.26 -8.61
N LYS A 48 4.11 16.51 -8.75
CA LYS A 48 3.93 17.58 -7.77
C LYS A 48 2.81 18.51 -8.22
N ILE A 49 1.87 18.81 -7.34
CA ILE A 49 0.86 19.86 -7.59
C ILE A 49 1.52 21.23 -7.49
N VAL A 50 1.37 22.05 -8.51
CA VAL A 50 1.81 23.45 -8.53
C VAL A 50 0.66 24.30 -9.06
N GLY A 51 0.03 25.07 -8.15
CA GLY A 51 -1.19 25.80 -8.46
C GLY A 51 -2.32 24.85 -8.86
N ASN A 52 -2.81 24.98 -10.09
CA ASN A 52 -3.95 24.25 -10.63
C ASN A 52 -3.59 22.95 -11.39
N ARG A 53 -2.32 22.59 -11.52
CA ARG A 53 -1.89 21.46 -12.36
C ARG A 53 -0.84 20.57 -11.70
N TYR A 54 -0.75 19.33 -12.17
CA TYR A 54 0.31 18.41 -11.82
C TYR A 54 1.51 18.60 -12.76
N LEU A 55 2.69 18.74 -12.17
CA LEU A 55 3.95 18.79 -12.88
C LEU A 55 4.76 17.53 -12.58
N GLU A 56 5.29 16.92 -13.64
CA GLU A 56 6.34 15.91 -13.51
C GLU A 56 7.60 16.58 -12.93
N LYS A 57 8.08 16.07 -11.80
CA LYS A 57 9.33 16.48 -11.18
C LYS A 57 10.26 15.28 -11.11
N ARG A 58 11.46 15.46 -11.65
CA ARG A 58 12.56 14.49 -11.59
C ARG A 58 13.48 14.86 -10.45
N VAL A 59 13.68 13.96 -9.51
CA VAL A 59 14.48 14.19 -8.29
C VAL A 59 15.53 13.10 -8.17
N ASN A 60 16.78 13.49 -7.93
CA ASN A 60 17.87 12.56 -7.67
C ASN A 60 18.00 12.36 -6.16
N LEU A 61 17.79 11.13 -5.71
CA LEU A 61 17.74 10.79 -4.29
C LEU A 61 18.75 9.69 -3.98
N ARG A 62 19.42 9.80 -2.85
CA ARG A 62 20.28 8.72 -2.36
C ARG A 62 19.48 7.51 -1.89
N VAL A 63 20.05 6.30 -2.02
CA VAL A 63 19.36 5.03 -1.73
C VAL A 63 18.89 4.90 -0.27
N GLU A 64 19.53 5.61 0.64
CA GLU A 64 19.22 5.69 2.07
C GLU A 64 17.88 6.39 2.34
N HIS A 65 17.43 7.25 1.41
CA HIS A 65 16.17 7.98 1.50
C HIS A 65 15.02 7.32 0.74
N VAL A 66 15.27 6.15 0.16
CA VAL A 66 14.35 5.47 -0.74
C VAL A 66 14.09 4.07 -0.22
N LYS A 67 12.83 3.61 -0.34
CA LYS A 67 12.44 2.22 -0.07
C LYS A 67 11.50 1.73 -1.16
N HIS A 68 11.46 0.42 -1.40
CA HIS A 68 10.47 -0.19 -2.30
C HIS A 68 9.07 -0.06 -1.71
N SER A 69 8.09 0.22 -2.57
CA SER A 69 6.70 0.32 -2.15
C SER A 69 6.04 -1.07 -2.10
N ALA A 70 5.44 -1.41 -0.96
CA ALA A 70 4.78 -2.72 -0.75
C ALA A 70 3.50 -2.89 -1.59
N CYS A 71 2.88 -1.79 -2.01
CA CYS A 71 1.65 -1.82 -2.82
C CYS A 71 1.83 -2.56 -4.15
N ARG A 72 3.02 -2.42 -4.77
CA ARG A 72 3.34 -3.12 -6.02
C ARG A 72 3.57 -4.61 -5.78
N GLN A 73 4.15 -4.98 -4.65
CA GLN A 73 4.40 -6.37 -4.30
C GLN A 73 3.09 -7.14 -4.11
N GLU A 74 2.13 -6.58 -3.38
CA GLU A 74 0.79 -7.17 -3.21
C GLU A 74 0.10 -7.36 -4.58
N PHE A 75 0.15 -6.33 -5.43
CA PHE A 75 -0.40 -6.40 -6.78
C PHE A 75 0.25 -7.51 -7.62
N LEU A 76 1.58 -7.61 -7.64
CA LEU A 76 2.30 -8.63 -8.40
C LEU A 76 1.99 -10.05 -7.90
N ASN A 77 1.91 -10.24 -6.57
CA ASN A 77 1.50 -11.51 -5.97
C ASN A 77 0.07 -11.88 -6.41
N ARG A 78 -0.84 -10.90 -6.45
CA ARG A 78 -2.20 -11.10 -6.94
C ARG A 78 -2.27 -11.43 -8.44
N VAL A 79 -1.43 -10.81 -9.27
CA VAL A 79 -1.34 -11.13 -10.71
C VAL A 79 -0.92 -12.58 -10.90
N LYS A 80 0.11 -13.04 -10.16
CA LYS A 80 0.60 -14.43 -10.23
C LYS A 80 -0.46 -15.43 -9.77
N THR A 81 -1.09 -15.19 -8.62
CA THR A 81 -2.14 -16.07 -8.08
C THR A 81 -3.37 -16.12 -8.99
N ASN A 82 -3.77 -15.00 -9.58
CA ASN A 82 -4.87 -14.97 -10.55
C ASN A 82 -4.54 -15.75 -11.84
N ALA A 83 -3.30 -15.64 -12.34
CA ALA A 83 -2.87 -16.40 -13.51
C ALA A 83 -2.87 -17.91 -13.25
N ALA A 84 -2.43 -18.34 -12.05
CA ALA A 84 -2.46 -19.74 -11.62
C ALA A 84 -3.90 -20.26 -11.55
N LYS A 85 -4.79 -19.56 -10.84
CA LYS A 85 -6.22 -19.91 -10.74
C LYS A 85 -6.90 -19.99 -12.10
N LYS A 86 -6.58 -19.07 -13.01
CA LYS A 86 -7.13 -19.07 -14.38
C LYS A 86 -6.70 -20.31 -15.16
N ARG A 87 -5.44 -20.73 -15.02
CA ARG A 87 -4.90 -21.93 -15.69
C ARG A 87 -5.55 -23.20 -15.13
N GLU A 88 -5.66 -23.31 -13.81
CA GLU A 88 -6.30 -24.45 -13.14
C GLU A 88 -7.78 -24.57 -13.50
N ALA A 89 -8.51 -23.45 -13.48
CA ALA A 89 -9.92 -23.40 -13.87
C ALA A 89 -10.13 -23.87 -15.31
N LYS A 90 -9.26 -23.43 -16.24
CA LYS A 90 -9.29 -23.87 -17.63
C LYS A 90 -9.02 -25.38 -17.77
N ALA A 91 -8.11 -25.93 -16.96
CA ALA A 91 -7.82 -27.37 -16.98
C ALA A 91 -8.98 -28.22 -16.42
N LYS A 92 -9.69 -27.71 -15.41
CA LYS A 92 -10.86 -28.37 -14.79
C LYS A 92 -12.18 -28.13 -15.54
N GLY A 93 -12.23 -27.15 -16.43
CA GLY A 93 -13.47 -26.73 -17.11
C GLY A 93 -14.41 -25.87 -16.25
N GLU A 94 -13.93 -25.35 -15.12
CA GLU A 94 -14.71 -24.52 -14.20
C GLU A 94 -14.56 -23.02 -14.51
N THR A 95 -15.59 -22.23 -14.22
CA THR A 95 -15.53 -20.77 -14.31
C THR A 95 -15.12 -20.14 -12.98
N VAL A 96 -14.08 -19.31 -12.97
CA VAL A 96 -13.60 -18.63 -11.75
C VAL A 96 -13.73 -17.11 -11.84
N PHE A 97 -14.26 -16.50 -10.78
CA PHE A 97 -14.31 -15.04 -10.62
C PHE A 97 -12.98 -14.50 -10.07
N LEU A 98 -12.23 -13.77 -10.91
CA LEU A 98 -10.91 -13.22 -10.56
C LEU A 98 -10.95 -11.76 -10.06
N LYS A 99 -12.08 -11.08 -10.24
CA LYS A 99 -12.27 -9.69 -9.81
C LYS A 99 -12.53 -9.65 -8.29
N ARG A 100 -11.92 -8.69 -7.61
CA ARG A 100 -12.18 -8.43 -6.19
C ARG A 100 -13.62 -7.94 -6.01
N GLN A 101 -14.24 -8.33 -4.91
CA GLN A 101 -15.55 -7.84 -4.49
C GLN A 101 -15.38 -6.98 -3.22
N PRO A 102 -16.18 -5.91 -3.05
CA PRO A 102 -16.25 -5.21 -1.77
C PRO A 102 -16.82 -6.13 -0.68
N ALA A 103 -16.76 -5.67 0.57
CA ALA A 103 -17.42 -6.35 1.67
C ALA A 103 -18.92 -6.48 1.37
N LYS A 104 -19.42 -7.73 1.35
CA LYS A 104 -20.84 -8.02 1.18
C LYS A 104 -21.57 -7.88 2.52
N PRO A 105 -22.91 -7.72 2.51
CA PRO A 105 -23.71 -7.88 3.71
C PRO A 105 -23.39 -9.19 4.43
N ARG A 106 -23.43 -9.17 5.76
CA ARG A 106 -23.22 -10.37 6.57
C ARG A 106 -24.28 -11.41 6.21
N GLU A 107 -23.87 -12.65 6.05
CA GLU A 107 -24.80 -13.76 5.88
C GLU A 107 -25.57 -14.03 7.17
N ALA A 108 -26.74 -14.66 7.03
CA ALA A 108 -27.52 -15.10 8.18
C ALA A 108 -26.70 -16.12 9.00
N ARG A 109 -26.69 -15.95 10.32
CA ARG A 109 -26.02 -16.88 11.24
C ARG A 109 -26.88 -17.12 12.47
N ILE A 110 -26.79 -18.34 13.01
CA ILE A 110 -27.42 -18.69 14.28
C ILE A 110 -26.39 -18.45 15.38
N VAL A 111 -26.74 -17.61 16.36
CA VAL A 111 -25.94 -17.41 17.56
C VAL A 111 -26.48 -18.33 18.65
N LYS A 112 -25.67 -19.27 19.11
CA LYS A 112 -26.04 -20.18 20.20
C LYS A 112 -25.90 -19.46 21.55
N THR A 113 -26.82 -19.72 22.45
CA THR A 113 -26.84 -19.18 23.83
C THR A 113 -26.22 -20.13 24.85
N VAL A 114 -25.78 -21.32 24.42
CA VAL A 114 -25.04 -22.27 25.27
C VAL A 114 -23.71 -21.61 25.64
N ASP A 115 -23.46 -21.47 26.95
CA ASP A 115 -22.30 -20.78 27.55
C ASP A 115 -22.14 -19.30 27.16
N ASN A 116 -23.18 -18.68 26.59
CA ASN A 116 -23.20 -17.28 26.18
C ASN A 116 -24.60 -16.68 26.41
N VAL A 117 -25.00 -16.63 27.68
CA VAL A 117 -26.27 -16.05 28.10
C VAL A 117 -26.22 -14.52 27.91
N PRO A 118 -27.22 -13.90 27.26
CA PRO A 118 -27.25 -12.45 27.10
C PRO A 118 -27.19 -11.73 28.46
N GLN A 119 -26.24 -10.79 28.60
CA GLN A 119 -26.14 -9.96 29.78
C GLN A 119 -27.00 -8.71 29.62
N THR A 120 -27.93 -8.48 30.54
CA THR A 120 -28.73 -7.26 30.61
C THR A 120 -27.86 -6.10 31.08
N LEU A 121 -27.89 -4.98 30.36
CA LEU A 121 -27.18 -3.75 30.70
C LEU A 121 -28.20 -2.65 31.05
N ALA A 122 -27.82 -1.73 31.94
CA ALA A 122 -28.63 -0.57 32.34
C ALA A 122 -27.85 0.74 32.10
N PRO A 123 -28.54 1.85 31.77
CA PRO A 123 -27.91 3.16 31.68
C PRO A 123 -27.33 3.57 33.04
N VAL A 124 -26.14 4.18 33.01
CA VAL A 124 -25.45 4.66 34.22
C VAL A 124 -26.00 6.05 34.58
N PRO A 125 -26.17 6.38 35.88
CA PRO A 125 -26.56 7.71 36.31
C PRO A 125 -25.51 8.77 35.95
N TYR A 126 -25.94 10.03 35.88
CA TYR A 126 -25.03 11.17 35.68
C TYR A 126 -24.14 11.36 36.92
N GLU A 127 -22.83 11.46 36.71
CA GLU A 127 -21.84 11.74 37.76
C GLU A 127 -20.85 12.79 37.26
N THR A 128 -20.36 13.65 38.16
CA THR A 128 -19.58 14.83 37.79
C THR A 128 -18.10 14.58 37.58
N PHE A 129 -17.52 13.49 38.12
CA PHE A 129 -16.10 13.08 38.05
C PHE A 129 -15.05 14.20 37.78
N ILE A 130 -15.22 15.35 38.43
CA ILE A 130 -14.26 16.46 38.52
C ILE A 130 -13.76 16.55 39.96
#